data_AF-A0A7M3X844-F1
#
_entry.id   AF-A0A7M3X844-F1
#
_cell.length_a   1.000
_cell.length_b   1.000
_cell.length_c   1.000
_cell.angle_alpha   90.00
_cell.angle_beta   90.00
_cell.angle_gamma   90.00
#
_symmetry.space_group_name_H-M   'P 1'
#
loop_
_entity.id
_entity.type
_entity.pdbx_description
1 polymer ?
#
loop_
_entity_poly.entity_id
_entity_poly.type
_entity_poly.pdbx_seq_one_letter_code
_entity_poly.pdbx_strand_id
1 'polypeptide(L)'
;MADRQLPSLWSGMDRKALAIGEFTLRQQRKRLSTWVVLLVGVAAMGVLTMFYIDAMTRDYEAIDNDGDSYDWDNDGYPNGQEFLYGTDILDANSHPGL
;
A
#
# COMPACT_ATOMS: atom_id res chain seq x y z
N MET A 1 32.95 -21.04 48.09
CA MET A 1 31.80 -20.66 47.24
C MET A 1 32.22 -19.40 46.50
N ALA A 2 32.31 -19.44 45.17
CA ALA A 2 32.76 -18.30 44.38
C ALA A 2 31.66 -17.22 44.38
N ASP A 3 31.98 -16.04 44.90
CA ASP A 3 31.07 -14.90 44.97
C ASP A 3 30.86 -14.36 43.55
N ARG A 4 29.70 -14.67 42.95
CA ARG A 4 29.32 -14.15 41.64
C ARG A 4 28.99 -12.68 41.79
N GLN A 5 29.97 -11.80 41.59
CA GLN A 5 29.73 -10.37 41.46
C GLN A 5 28.85 -10.12 40.24
N LEU A 6 27.54 -10.00 40.46
CA LEU A 6 26.60 -9.59 39.43
C LEU A 6 27.00 -8.17 39.01
N PRO A 7 27.25 -7.91 37.71
CA PRO A 7 27.58 -6.56 37.26
C PRO A 7 26.46 -5.61 37.68
N SER A 8 26.81 -4.48 38.30
CA SER A 8 25.83 -3.51 38.77
C SER A 8 24.98 -3.05 37.58
N LEU A 9 23.65 -3.03 37.77
CA LEU A 9 22.68 -2.56 36.76
C LEU A 9 23.09 -1.21 36.16
N TRP A 10 23.68 -0.35 37.00
CA TRP A 10 24.24 0.95 36.67
C TRP A 10 25.36 0.89 35.61
N SER A 11 26.30 -0.05 35.73
CA SER A 11 27.37 -0.20 34.73
C SER A 11 26.88 -0.65 33.36
N GLY A 12 25.77 -1.38 33.31
CA GLY A 12 25.10 -1.79 32.07
C GLY A 12 24.34 -0.63 31.43
N MET A 13 23.71 0.23 32.23
CA MET A 13 23.01 1.43 31.75
C MET A 13 23.96 2.45 31.15
N ASP A 14 25.09 2.74 31.79
CA ASP A 14 26.08 3.70 31.27
C ASP A 14 26.64 3.27 29.92
N ARG A 15 26.86 1.95 29.73
CA ARG A 15 27.34 1.39 28.47
C ARG A 15 26.31 1.53 27.34
N LYS A 16 25.02 1.37 27.65
CA LYS A 16 23.92 1.59 26.69
C LYS A 16 23.77 3.07 26.35
N ALA A 17 23.81 3.94 27.36
CA ALA A 17 23.73 5.38 27.18
C ALA A 17 24.90 5.90 26.31
N LEU A 18 26.11 5.38 26.54
CA LEU A 18 27.29 5.73 25.76
C LEU A 18 27.19 5.23 24.31
N ALA A 19 26.65 4.03 24.09
CA ALA A 19 26.38 3.52 22.74
C ALA A 19 25.36 4.38 21.97
N ILE A 20 24.30 4.84 22.63
CA ILE A 20 23.31 5.76 22.05
C ILE A 20 23.96 7.13 21.76
N GLY A 21 24.77 7.65 22.70
CA GLY A 21 25.48 8.91 22.51
C GLY A 21 26.46 8.85 21.34
N GLU A 22 27.23 7.77 21.22
CA GLU A 22 28.16 7.55 20.12
C GLU A 22 27.43 7.42 18.78
N PHE A 23 26.33 6.67 18.74
CA PHE A 23 25.48 6.57 17.56
C PHE A 23 24.94 7.95 17.14
N THR A 24 24.46 8.73 18.11
CA THR A 24 23.89 10.06 17.87
C THR A 24 24.95 11.05 17.37
N LEU A 25 26.17 11.04 17.94
CA LEU A 25 27.29 11.88 17.51
C LEU A 25 27.78 11.52 16.09
N ARG A 26 27.85 10.21 15.77
CA ARG A 26 28.17 9.75 14.41
C ARG A 26 27.07 10.16 13.42
N GLN A 27 25.81 10.15 13.84
CA GLN A 27 24.68 10.59 13.03
C GLN A 27 24.68 12.11 12.81
N GLN A 28 25.02 12.90 13.83
CA GLN A 28 25.25 14.34 13.73
C GLN A 28 26.37 14.69 12.72
N ARG A 29 27.45 13.90 12.69
CA ARG A 29 28.57 14.10 11.74
C ARG A 29 28.16 13.91 10.29
N LYS A 30 27.16 13.06 10.00
CA LYS A 30 26.57 12.90 8.66
C LYS A 30 25.66 14.07 8.24
N ARG A 31 25.42 15.06 9.12
CA ARG A 31 24.53 16.23 8.92
C ARG A 31 23.08 15.90 8.54
N LEU A 32 22.68 14.64 8.56
CA LEU A 32 21.30 14.20 8.29
C LEU A 32 20.61 13.89 9.62
N SER A 33 19.59 14.68 9.93
CA SER A 33 18.80 14.52 11.15
C SER A 33 17.94 13.26 11.08
N THR A 34 18.03 12.42 12.12
CA THR A 34 17.17 11.23 12.29
C THR A 34 15.69 11.59 12.23
N TRP A 35 15.32 12.75 12.78
CA TRP A 35 13.96 13.26 12.76
C TRP A 35 13.47 13.61 11.37
N VAL A 36 14.35 14.14 10.51
CA VAL A 36 14.01 14.44 9.12
C VAL A 36 13.77 13.15 8.35
N VAL A 37 14.63 12.15 8.51
CA VAL A 37 14.45 10.84 7.85
C VAL A 37 13.14 10.19 8.31
N LEU A 38 12.84 10.25 9.61
CA LEU A 38 11.59 9.73 10.15
C LEU A 38 10.37 10.47 9.57
N LEU A 39 10.41 11.80 9.50
CA LEU A 39 9.31 12.60 8.96
C LEU A 39 9.06 12.30 7.47
N VAL A 40 10.15 12.21 6.68
CA VAL A 40 10.06 11.86 5.26
C VAL A 40 9.51 10.45 5.08
N GLY A 41 9.95 9.49 5.91
CA GLY A 41 9.43 8.12 5.88
C GLY A 41 7.93 8.06 6.21
N VAL A 42 7.49 8.76 7.26
CA VAL A 42 6.07 8.82 7.63
C VAL A 42 5.24 9.51 6.53
N ALA A 43 5.75 10.59 5.95
CA ALA A 43 5.08 11.29 4.85
C ALA A 43 4.94 10.41 3.61
N ALA A 44 6.02 9.71 3.22
CA ALA A 44 6.00 8.77 2.10
C ALA A 44 5.00 7.63 2.34
N MET A 45 4.99 7.07 3.57
CA MET A 45 4.00 6.06 3.93
C MET A 45 2.57 6.60 3.88
N GLY A 46 2.33 7.82 4.38
CA GLY A 46 1.01 8.46 4.32
C GLY A 46 0.50 8.64 2.90
N VAL A 47 1.36 9.09 1.98
CA VAL A 47 1.01 9.23 0.55
C VAL A 47 0.66 7.86 -0.07
N LEU A 48 1.47 6.83 0.19
CA LEU A 48 1.17 5.46 -0.29
C LEU A 48 -0.16 4.94 0.26
N THR A 49 -0.44 5.17 1.55
CA THR A 49 -1.70 4.79 2.16
C THR A 49 -2.87 5.53 1.52
N MET A 50 -2.71 6.81 1.18
CA MET A 50 -3.77 7.59 0.53
C MET A 50 -4.12 7.03 -0.86
N PHE A 51 -3.11 6.68 -1.66
CA PHE A 51 -3.33 6.00 -2.94
C PHE A 51 -3.97 4.63 -2.77
N TYR A 52 -3.58 3.87 -1.75
CA TYR A 52 -4.18 2.57 -1.46
C TYR A 52 -5.67 2.68 -1.12
N ILE A 53 -6.01 3.63 -0.24
CA ILE A 53 -7.41 3.89 0.13
C ILE A 53 -8.19 4.31 -1.12
N ASP A 54 -7.69 5.28 -1.88
CA ASP A 54 -8.33 5.74 -3.11
C ASP A 54 -8.59 4.58 -4.09
N ALA A 55 -7.60 3.73 -4.34
CA ALA A 55 -7.76 2.56 -5.21
C ALA A 55 -8.80 1.56 -4.69
N MET A 56 -8.90 1.37 -3.37
CA MET A 56 -9.86 0.46 -2.74
C MET A 56 -11.27 1.03 -2.67
N THR A 57 -11.41 2.37 -2.63
CA THR A 57 -12.72 3.05 -2.61
C THR A 57 -13.30 3.32 -3.99
N ARG A 58 -12.54 3.05 -5.06
CA ARG A 58 -13.06 3.16 -6.42
C ARG A 58 -14.01 2.00 -6.69
N ASP A 59 -15.25 2.36 -6.97
CA ASP A 59 -16.19 1.44 -7.59
C ASP A 59 -15.83 1.31 -9.07
N TYR A 60 -15.69 0.07 -9.54
CA TYR A 60 -15.51 -0.24 -10.95
C TYR A 60 -16.82 -0.79 -11.48
N GLU A 61 -17.24 -0.29 -12.64
CA GLU A 61 -18.34 -0.92 -13.37
C GLU A 61 -17.87 -2.29 -13.83
N ALA A 62 -18.63 -3.33 -13.49
CA ALA A 62 -18.31 -4.71 -13.82
C ALA A 62 -18.63 -4.96 -15.30
N ILE A 63 -17.78 -4.44 -16.17
CA ILE A 63 -17.78 -4.70 -17.60
C ILE A 63 -16.87 -5.91 -17.84
N ASP A 64 -17.40 -6.99 -18.41
CA ASP A 64 -16.59 -8.11 -18.86
C ASP A 64 -15.75 -7.65 -20.07
N ASN A 65 -14.43 -7.84 -19.94
CA ASN A 65 -13.43 -7.42 -20.91
C ASN A 65 -12.42 -8.55 -21.21
N ASP A 66 -12.68 -9.76 -20.73
CA ASP A 66 -11.91 -10.97 -21.03
C ASP A 66 -12.67 -11.97 -21.91
N GLY A 67 -13.95 -11.70 -22.19
CA GLY A 67 -14.73 -12.34 -23.26
C GLY A 67 -15.12 -13.77 -22.92
N ASP A 68 -15.25 -14.08 -21.63
CA ASP A 68 -15.68 -15.39 -21.14
C ASP A 68 -17.18 -15.45 -20.77
N SER A 69 -17.91 -14.33 -20.92
CA SER A 69 -19.37 -14.29 -20.73
C SER A 69 -20.18 -14.71 -21.96
N TYR A 70 -21.48 -14.91 -21.75
CA TYR A 70 -22.45 -15.19 -22.81
C TYR A 70 -22.71 -13.93 -23.66
N ASP A 71 -22.54 -14.09 -24.97
CA ASP A 71 -22.89 -13.16 -26.03
C ASP A 71 -23.76 -13.95 -27.04
N TRP A 72 -25.05 -13.58 -27.18
CA TRP A 72 -26.03 -14.35 -27.96
C TRP A 72 -26.17 -13.90 -29.41
N ASP A 73 -25.94 -12.63 -29.72
CA ASP A 73 -26.00 -12.08 -31.07
C ASP A 73 -24.60 -11.90 -31.70
N ASN A 74 -23.56 -12.14 -30.91
CA ASN A 74 -22.16 -12.25 -31.29
C ASN A 74 -21.58 -10.93 -31.82
N ASP A 75 -21.97 -9.83 -31.17
CA ASP A 75 -21.59 -8.45 -31.51
C ASP A 75 -20.34 -7.95 -30.76
N GLY A 76 -19.84 -8.74 -29.79
CA GLY A 76 -18.67 -8.43 -28.97
C GLY A 76 -18.99 -7.76 -27.63
N TYR A 77 -20.26 -7.63 -27.26
CA TYR A 77 -20.72 -7.16 -25.96
C TYR A 77 -21.45 -8.28 -25.20
N PRO A 78 -21.06 -8.59 -23.96
CA PRO A 78 -21.75 -9.59 -23.17
C PRO A 78 -23.21 -9.24 -22.85
N ASN A 79 -24.10 -10.23 -22.86
CA ASN A 79 -25.53 -10.06 -22.53
C ASN A 79 -25.75 -9.32 -21.20
N GLY A 80 -24.87 -9.55 -20.21
CA GLY A 80 -24.94 -8.87 -18.91
C GLY A 80 -24.70 -7.36 -19.00
N GLN A 81 -23.79 -6.94 -19.88
CA GLN A 81 -23.51 -5.53 -20.17
C GLN A 81 -24.69 -4.90 -20.92
N GLU A 82 -25.25 -5.62 -21.88
CA GLU A 82 -26.41 -5.18 -22.64
C GLU A 82 -27.67 -5.02 -21.77
N PHE A 83 -27.92 -5.92 -20.82
CA PHE A 83 -28.97 -5.75 -19.81
C PHE A 83 -28.76 -4.52 -18.93
N LEU A 84 -27.50 -4.19 -18.59
CA LEU A 84 -27.17 -3.03 -17.77
C LEU A 84 -27.47 -1.71 -18.52
N TYR A 85 -27.15 -1.65 -19.81
CA TYR A 85 -27.34 -0.47 -20.65
C TYR A 85 -28.67 -0.43 -21.41
N GLY A 86 -29.46 -1.50 -21.36
CA GLY A 86 -30.80 -1.58 -21.94
C GLY A 86 -30.82 -1.83 -23.45
N THR A 87 -29.83 -2.55 -23.97
CA THR A 87 -29.77 -2.97 -25.39
C THR A 87 -30.35 -4.38 -25.59
N ASP A 88 -30.78 -4.69 -26.81
CA ASP A 88 -31.38 -5.98 -27.16
C ASP A 88 -30.33 -7.06 -27.43
N ILE A 89 -30.22 -8.02 -26.52
CA ILE A 89 -29.30 -9.17 -26.52
C ILE A 89 -29.43 -10.14 -27.71
N LEU A 90 -30.38 -9.91 -28.60
CA LEU A 90 -30.64 -10.73 -29.79
C LEU A 90 -30.46 -9.95 -31.10
N ASP A 91 -30.15 -8.66 -31.06
CA ASP A 91 -29.93 -7.81 -32.22
C ASP A 91 -28.53 -7.20 -32.19
N ALA A 92 -27.63 -7.76 -33.00
CA ALA A 92 -26.23 -7.33 -33.10
C ALA A 92 -26.02 -5.87 -33.54
N ASN A 93 -27.06 -5.14 -33.94
CA ASN A 93 -26.99 -3.70 -34.22
C ASN A 93 -27.40 -2.82 -33.03
N SER A 94 -27.94 -3.44 -31.98
CA SER A 94 -28.39 -2.81 -30.75
C SER A 94 -27.39 -3.13 -29.66
N HIS A 95 -26.35 -2.31 -29.56
CA HIS A 95 -25.25 -2.56 -28.63
C HIS A 95 -24.81 -1.30 -27.89
N PRO A 96 -24.26 -1.40 -26.67
CA PRO A 96 -24.02 -0.25 -25.82
C PRO A 96 -23.01 0.73 -26.40
N GLY A 97 -22.04 0.25 -27.18
CA GLY A 97 -21.07 1.09 -27.90
C GLY A 97 -20.15 1.87 -26.95
N LEU A 98 -18.85 1.59 -26.99
CA LEU A 98 -17.82 2.54 -26.54
C LEU A 98 -17.27 3.35 -27.72
#